data_AF-A0A1J5C2W4-F1
#
_entry.id   AF-A0A1J5C2W4-F1
#
_cell.length_a   1.000
_cell.length_b   1.000
_cell.length_c   1.000
_cell.angle_alpha   90.00
_cell.angle_beta   90.00
_cell.angle_gamma   90.00
#
_symmetry.space_group_name_H-M   'P 1'
#
loop_
_entity.id
_entity.type
_entity.pdbx_description
1 polymer ?
#
loop_
_entity_poly.entity_id
_entity_poly.type
_entity_poly.pdbx_seq_one_letter_code
_entity_poly.pdbx_strand_id
1 'polypeptide(L)'
;MSQALHDLLNQERAAIQAYIDLLDEEAQVLGQSDFSRLPELAAKKSETALQITALEQQRDQLQQGLGFAPGRAGAEAACAASGPKLMQAWQGVLASATNAQSRNHRNGVMIHTQLDFTRQTLGFLQASGQPLYGPDGSHKIGVGTGASLAQG
;
A
#
# COMPACT_ATOMS: atom_id res chain seq x y z
N MET A 1 34.14 6.78 -13.24
CA MET A 1 33.38 7.36 -12.11
C MET A 1 31.99 7.80 -12.56
N SER A 2 31.85 8.69 -13.55
CA SER A 2 30.53 9.09 -14.12
C SER A 2 29.72 7.93 -14.72
N GLN A 3 30.37 6.98 -15.39
CA GLN A 3 29.71 5.80 -15.95
C GLN A 3 29.09 4.90 -14.88
N ALA A 4 29.80 4.66 -13.76
CA ALA A 4 29.30 3.82 -12.67
C ALA A 4 28.07 4.44 -12.00
N LEU A 5 28.08 5.76 -11.78
CA LEU A 5 26.92 6.49 -11.25
C LEU A 5 25.73 6.42 -12.23
N HIS A 6 25.97 6.60 -13.53
CA HIS A 6 24.92 6.49 -14.54
C HIS A 6 24.30 5.09 -14.59
N ASP A 7 25.11 4.04 -14.54
CA ASP A 7 24.62 2.66 -14.57
C ASP A 7 23.82 2.32 -13.30
N LEU A 8 24.25 2.84 -12.15
CA LEU A 8 23.51 2.71 -10.90
C LEU A 8 22.15 3.42 -10.95
N LEU A 9 22.08 4.64 -11.49
CA LEU A 9 20.81 5.35 -11.65
C LEU A 9 19.83 4.61 -12.57
N ASN A 10 20.32 3.94 -13.60
CA ASN A 10 19.47 3.09 -14.45
C ASN A 10 18.97 1.84 -13.71
N GLN A 11 19.79 1.24 -12.85
CA GLN A 11 19.37 0.13 -11.99
C GLN A 11 18.33 0.58 -10.97
N GLU A 12 18.53 1.73 -10.31
CA GLU A 12 17.53 2.33 -9.40
C GLU A 12 16.19 2.52 -10.14
N ARG A 13 16.23 3.11 -11.33
CA ARG A 13 15.03 3.32 -12.14
C ARG A 13 14.32 2.01 -12.50
N ALA A 14 15.07 0.99 -12.91
CA ALA A 14 14.51 -0.31 -13.27
C ALA A 14 13.86 -1.01 -12.05
N ALA A 15 14.49 -0.96 -10.88
CA ALA A 15 13.94 -1.51 -9.65
C ALA A 15 12.65 -0.78 -9.22
N ILE A 16 12.63 0.56 -9.34
CA ILE A 16 11.41 1.35 -9.07
C ILE A 16 10.30 1.01 -10.07
N GLN A 17 10.63 0.77 -11.35
CA GLN A 17 9.63 0.37 -12.34
C GLN A 17 9.05 -1.02 -12.02
N ALA A 18 9.88 -1.99 -11.65
CA ALA A 18 9.40 -3.29 -11.19
C ALA A 18 8.48 -3.17 -9.97
N TYR A 19 8.80 -2.27 -9.03
CA TYR A 19 7.93 -1.98 -7.90
C TYR A 19 6.59 -1.35 -8.32
N ILE A 20 6.59 -0.46 -9.31
CA ILE A 20 5.36 0.09 -9.90
C ILE A 20 4.48 -1.00 -10.50
N ASP A 21 5.08 -1.95 -11.23
CA ASP A 21 4.35 -3.03 -11.86
C ASP A 21 3.69 -3.95 -10.80
N LEU A 22 4.38 -4.21 -9.67
CA LEU A 22 3.80 -4.92 -8.53
C LEU A 22 2.65 -4.15 -7.87
N LEU A 23 2.73 -2.82 -7.79
CA LEU A 23 1.63 -1.99 -7.29
C LEU A 23 0.41 -2.05 -8.22
N ASP A 24 0.63 -2.16 -9.53
CA ASP A 24 -0.47 -2.29 -10.49
C ASP A 24 -1.14 -3.66 -10.42
N GLU A 25 -0.34 -4.72 -10.26
CA GLU A 25 -0.87 -6.05 -9.97
C GLU A 25 -1.69 -6.04 -8.66
N GLU A 26 -1.22 -5.33 -7.63
CA GLU A 26 -1.93 -5.22 -6.35
C GLU A 26 -3.27 -4.51 -6.51
N ALA A 27 -3.31 -3.40 -7.27
CA ALA A 27 -4.55 -2.70 -7.57
C ALA A 27 -5.55 -3.60 -8.31
N GLN A 28 -5.09 -4.43 -9.25
CA GLN A 28 -5.94 -5.38 -9.97
C GLN A 28 -6.48 -6.48 -9.06
N VAL A 29 -5.62 -7.08 -8.24
CA VAL A 29 -5.98 -8.14 -7.29
C VAL A 29 -7.00 -7.62 -6.26
N LEU A 30 -6.78 -6.40 -5.73
CA LEU A 30 -7.72 -5.74 -4.83
C LEU A 30 -9.07 -5.46 -5.51
N GLY A 31 -9.06 -5.00 -6.76
CA GLY A 31 -10.29 -4.76 -7.54
C GLY A 31 -11.08 -6.03 -7.85
N GLN A 32 -10.39 -7.17 -8.02
CA GLN A 32 -11.01 -8.47 -8.30
C GLN A 32 -11.40 -9.24 -7.04
N SER A 33 -11.10 -8.71 -5.84
CA SER A 33 -11.33 -9.40 -4.55
C SER A 33 -10.62 -10.76 -4.43
N ASP A 34 -9.49 -10.95 -5.14
CA ASP A 34 -8.68 -12.18 -5.06
C ASP A 34 -7.63 -12.08 -3.95
N PHE A 35 -8.09 -12.14 -2.70
CA PHE A 35 -7.23 -11.98 -1.52
C PHE A 35 -6.22 -13.12 -1.33
N SER A 36 -6.33 -14.22 -2.09
CA SER A 36 -5.43 -15.36 -2.00
C SER A 36 -4.00 -15.03 -2.45
N ARG A 37 -3.85 -14.06 -3.36
CA ARG A 37 -2.57 -13.65 -3.96
C ARG A 37 -1.85 -12.52 -3.22
N LEU A 38 -2.55 -11.83 -2.30
CA LEU A 38 -1.98 -10.71 -1.56
C LEU A 38 -0.73 -11.06 -0.73
N PRO A 39 -0.65 -12.22 -0.04
CA PRO A 39 0.54 -12.56 0.73
C PRO A 39 1.79 -12.71 -0.14
N GLU A 40 1.66 -13.36 -1.31
CA GLU A 40 2.76 -13.53 -2.26
C GLU A 40 3.22 -12.16 -2.82
N LEU A 41 2.25 -11.31 -3.15
CA LEU A 41 2.53 -9.98 -3.68
C LEU A 41 3.18 -9.06 -2.65
N ALA A 42 2.76 -9.16 -1.38
CA ALA A 42 3.38 -8.44 -0.28
C ALA A 42 4.85 -8.86 -0.09
N ALA A 43 5.15 -10.16 -0.17
CA ALA A 43 6.52 -10.66 -0.09
C ALA A 43 7.41 -10.12 -1.22
N LYS A 44 6.92 -10.15 -2.47
CA LYS A 44 7.62 -9.57 -3.63
C LYS A 44 7.87 -8.07 -3.46
N LYS A 45 6.86 -7.32 -3.00
CA LYS A 45 7.01 -5.89 -2.70
C LYS A 45 8.08 -5.61 -1.63
N SER A 46 8.13 -6.42 -0.57
CA SER A 46 9.17 -6.29 0.46
C SER A 46 10.57 -6.56 -0.09
N GLU A 47 10.74 -7.58 -0.93
CA GLU A 47 12.02 -7.89 -1.57
C GLU A 47 12.49 -6.74 -2.49
N THR A 48 11.62 -6.26 -3.37
CA THR A 48 11.95 -5.14 -4.27
C THR A 48 12.23 -3.86 -3.49
N ALA A 49 11.54 -3.60 -2.37
CA ALA A 49 11.83 -2.45 -1.51
C ALA A 49 13.24 -2.53 -0.90
N LEU A 50 13.68 -3.71 -0.46
CA LEU A 50 15.04 -3.92 0.04
C LEU A 50 16.09 -3.70 -1.07
N GLN A 51 15.81 -4.13 -2.29
CA GLN A 51 16.69 -3.89 -3.45
C GLN A 51 16.84 -2.40 -3.75
N ILE A 52 15.73 -1.63 -3.72
CA ILE A 52 15.76 -0.17 -3.90
C ILE A 52 16.63 0.48 -2.81
N THR A 53 16.44 0.11 -1.54
CA THR A 53 17.26 0.65 -0.44
C THR A 53 18.75 0.32 -0.61
N ALA A 54 19.10 -0.88 -1.07
CA ALA A 54 20.49 -1.25 -1.31
C ALA A 54 21.12 -0.40 -2.43
N LEU A 55 20.38 -0.13 -3.50
CA LEU A 55 20.84 0.73 -4.60
C LEU A 55 21.03 2.18 -4.14
N GLU A 56 20.10 2.72 -3.33
CA GLU A 56 20.23 4.06 -2.75
C GLU A 56 21.49 4.19 -1.87
N GLN A 57 21.81 3.16 -1.09
CA GLN A 57 23.05 3.12 -0.29
C GLN A 57 24.30 3.11 -1.17
N GLN A 58 24.30 2.35 -2.26
CA GLN A 58 25.40 2.35 -3.23
C GLN A 58 25.57 3.73 -3.88
N ARG A 59 24.47 4.42 -4.17
CA ARG A 59 24.52 5.76 -4.75
C ARG A 59 25.10 6.76 -3.78
N ASP A 60 24.66 6.69 -2.52
CA ASP A 60 25.19 7.51 -1.44
C ASP A 60 26.70 7.28 -1.23
N GLN A 61 27.19 6.04 -1.34
CA GLN A 61 28.63 5.75 -1.31
C GLN A 61 29.38 6.34 -2.52
N LEU A 62 28.83 6.19 -3.73
CA LEU A 62 29.47 6.72 -4.94
C LEU A 62 29.53 8.25 -4.94
N GLN A 63 28.45 8.93 -4.55
CA GLN A 63 28.44 10.40 -4.50
C GLN A 63 29.33 10.94 -3.38
N GLN A 64 29.43 10.25 -2.25
CA GLN A 64 30.40 10.59 -1.19
C GLN A 64 31.83 10.44 -1.69
N GLY A 65 32.15 9.38 -2.45
CA GLY A 65 33.45 9.21 -3.09
C GLY A 65 33.79 10.34 -4.09
N LEU A 66 32.78 11.04 -4.61
CA LEU A 66 32.93 12.21 -5.47
C LEU A 66 32.96 13.54 -4.68
N GLY A 67 32.86 13.51 -3.35
CA GLY A 67 32.89 14.69 -2.47
C GLY A 67 31.53 15.33 -2.20
N PHE A 68 30.43 14.67 -2.56
CA PHE A 68 29.08 15.18 -2.31
C PHE A 68 28.49 14.56 -1.02
N ALA A 69 27.60 15.30 -0.35
CA ALA A 69 26.90 14.82 0.85
C ALA A 69 26.03 13.57 0.54
N PRO A 70 25.64 12.72 1.49
CA PRO A 70 24.65 11.66 1.27
C PRO A 70 23.26 12.20 0.93
N GLY A 71 22.38 11.31 0.45
CA GLY A 71 20.99 11.61 0.16
C GLY A 71 20.75 12.38 -1.14
N ARG A 72 19.47 12.75 -1.35
CA ARG A 72 18.98 13.28 -2.65
C ARG A 72 19.68 14.56 -3.10
N ALA A 73 19.92 15.50 -2.18
CA ALA A 73 20.57 16.76 -2.51
C ALA A 73 22.03 16.56 -2.99
N GLY A 74 22.74 15.60 -2.41
CA GLY A 74 24.09 15.24 -2.85
C GLY A 74 24.09 14.46 -4.17
N ALA A 75 23.11 13.59 -4.39
CA ALA A 75 22.93 12.89 -5.66
C ALA A 75 22.69 13.88 -6.81
N GLU A 76 21.82 14.87 -6.57
CA GLU A 76 21.53 15.94 -7.52
C GLU A 76 22.79 16.77 -7.84
N ALA A 77 23.54 17.19 -6.81
CA ALA A 77 24.78 17.92 -6.99
C ALA A 77 25.84 17.10 -7.76
N ALA A 78 25.97 15.80 -7.46
CA ALA A 78 26.89 14.89 -8.15
C ALA A 78 26.52 14.72 -9.63
N CYS A 79 25.22 14.61 -9.93
CA CYS A 79 24.73 14.48 -11.29
C CYS A 79 24.90 15.79 -12.07
N ALA A 80 24.58 16.93 -11.46
CA ALA A 80 24.76 18.26 -12.06
C ALA A 80 26.24 18.52 -12.40
N ALA A 81 27.16 18.18 -11.49
CA ALA A 81 28.59 18.32 -11.73
C ALA A 81 29.14 17.38 -12.82
N SER A 82 28.48 16.23 -13.04
CA SER A 82 28.90 15.23 -14.02
C SER A 82 28.32 15.46 -15.43
N GLY A 83 27.38 16.40 -15.58
CA GLY A 83 26.84 16.84 -16.86
C GLY A 83 25.39 16.42 -17.15
N PRO A 84 24.81 16.92 -18.25
CA PRO A 84 23.37 16.87 -18.52
C PRO A 84 22.80 15.46 -18.64
N LYS A 85 23.59 14.50 -19.16
CA LYS A 85 23.16 13.10 -19.29
C LYS A 85 22.86 12.45 -17.93
N LEU A 86 23.71 12.67 -16.92
CA LEU A 86 23.50 12.14 -15.59
C LEU A 86 22.35 12.86 -14.88
N MET A 87 22.24 14.19 -15.08
CA MET A 87 21.11 14.94 -14.57
C MET A 87 19.77 14.43 -15.12
N GLN A 88 19.71 14.09 -16.41
CA GLN A 88 18.52 13.49 -17.01
C GLN A 88 18.19 12.10 -16.44
N ALA A 89 19.21 11.26 -16.20
CA ALA A 89 19.03 9.96 -15.57
C ALA A 89 18.47 10.11 -14.14
N TRP A 90 19.01 11.05 -13.37
CA TRP A 90 18.55 11.38 -12.01
C TRP A 90 17.10 11.87 -11.99
N GLN A 91 16.73 12.77 -12.90
CA GLN A 91 15.34 13.21 -13.05
C GLN A 91 14.40 12.03 -13.37
N GLY A 92 14.85 11.06 -14.17
CA GLY A 92 14.10 9.83 -14.46
C GLY A 92 13.86 8.98 -13.21
N VAL A 93 14.84 8.87 -12.31
CA VAL A 93 14.70 8.20 -11.01
C VAL A 93 13.66 8.92 -10.14
N LEU A 94 13.76 10.24 -10.00
CA LEU A 94 12.82 11.04 -9.20
C LEU A 94 11.39 10.96 -9.71
N ALA A 95 11.19 11.01 -11.03
CA ALA A 95 9.87 10.87 -11.66
C ALA A 95 9.27 9.48 -11.39
N SER A 96 10.08 8.43 -11.49
CA SER A 96 9.64 7.06 -11.22
C SER A 96 9.30 6.87 -9.75
N ALA A 97 10.11 7.39 -8.83
CA ALA A 97 9.85 7.32 -7.39
C ALA A 97 8.55 8.06 -6.99
N THR A 98 8.29 9.22 -7.59
CA THR A 98 7.04 9.97 -7.39
C THR A 98 5.83 9.18 -7.88
N ASN A 99 5.95 8.50 -9.03
CA ASN A 99 4.90 7.65 -9.57
C ASN A 99 4.60 6.46 -8.62
N ALA A 100 5.65 5.77 -8.17
CA ALA A 100 5.54 4.67 -7.21
C ALA A 100 4.84 5.11 -5.91
N GLN A 101 5.20 6.28 -5.36
CA GLN A 101 4.56 6.82 -4.15
C GLN A 101 3.05 7.06 -4.35
N SER A 102 2.67 7.64 -5.49
CA SER A 102 1.26 7.89 -5.81
C SER A 102 0.44 6.60 -5.92
N ARG A 103 0.98 5.57 -6.59
CA ARG A 103 0.34 4.26 -6.70
C ARG A 103 0.24 3.54 -5.37
N ASN A 104 1.30 3.56 -4.56
CA ASN A 104 1.29 2.97 -3.23
C ASN A 104 0.24 3.63 -2.32
N HIS A 105 0.10 4.96 -2.41
CA HIS A 105 -0.95 5.67 -1.68
C HIS A 105 -2.35 5.24 -2.11
N ARG A 106 -2.62 5.10 -3.42
CA ARG A 106 -3.91 4.62 -3.95
C ARG A 106 -4.25 3.22 -3.45
N ASN A 107 -3.28 2.31 -3.49
CA ASN A 107 -3.47 0.94 -3.01
C ASN A 107 -3.75 0.90 -1.50
N GLY A 108 -3.04 1.74 -0.73
CA GLY A 108 -3.30 1.89 0.71
C GLY A 108 -4.74 2.34 1.02
N VAL A 109 -5.28 3.28 0.25
CA VAL A 109 -6.69 3.70 0.37
C VAL A 109 -7.64 2.54 0.07
N MET A 110 -7.43 1.81 -1.03
CA MET A 110 -8.27 0.65 -1.39
C MET A 110 -8.26 -0.45 -0.32
N ILE A 111 -7.09 -0.77 0.23
CA ILE A 111 -6.95 -1.75 1.33
C ILE A 111 -7.75 -1.28 2.55
N HIS A 112 -7.66 0.00 2.93
CA HIS A 112 -8.38 0.53 4.08
C HIS A 112 -9.90 0.47 3.87
N THR A 113 -10.39 0.91 2.72
CA THR A 113 -11.82 0.84 2.36
C THR A 113 -12.35 -0.60 2.41
N GLN A 114 -11.59 -1.56 1.90
CA GLN A 114 -11.99 -2.97 1.92
C GLN A 114 -12.00 -3.58 3.33
N LEU A 115 -11.03 -3.19 4.18
CA LEU A 115 -11.00 -3.60 5.59
C LEU A 115 -12.19 -3.03 6.36
N ASP A 116 -12.55 -1.77 6.13
CA ASP A 116 -13.72 -1.14 6.75
C ASP A 116 -15.01 -1.81 6.30
N PHE A 117 -15.17 -2.08 5.00
CA PHE A 117 -16.31 -2.85 4.47
C PHE A 117 -16.38 -4.26 5.06
N THR A 118 -15.25 -4.95 5.20
CA THR A 118 -15.20 -6.30 5.79
C THR A 118 -15.58 -6.26 7.27
N ARG A 119 -15.07 -5.28 8.04
CA ARG A 119 -15.43 -5.08 9.45
C ARG A 119 -16.91 -4.73 9.63
N GLN A 120 -17.46 -3.86 8.78
CA GLN A 120 -18.88 -3.52 8.78
C GLN A 120 -19.74 -4.74 8.42
N THR A 121 -19.35 -5.53 7.42
CA THR A 121 -20.05 -6.75 7.01
C THR A 121 -20.00 -7.82 8.10
N LEU A 122 -18.84 -8.06 8.69
CA LEU A 122 -18.70 -8.96 9.85
C LEU A 122 -19.50 -8.46 11.05
N GLY A 123 -19.48 -7.16 11.32
CA GLY A 123 -20.28 -6.53 12.37
C GLY A 123 -21.79 -6.69 12.12
N PHE A 124 -22.25 -6.52 10.88
CA PHE A 124 -23.64 -6.75 10.49
C PHE A 124 -24.03 -8.22 10.62
N LEU A 125 -23.18 -9.15 10.17
CA LEU A 125 -23.40 -10.59 10.32
C LEU A 125 -23.45 -11.00 11.79
N GLN A 126 -22.53 -10.51 12.63
CA GLN A 126 -22.54 -10.74 14.08
C GLN A 126 -23.75 -10.12 14.78
N ALA A 127 -24.19 -8.94 14.37
CA ALA A 127 -25.41 -8.30 14.90
C ALA A 127 -26.68 -9.03 14.45
N SER A 128 -26.72 -9.56 13.23
CA SER A 128 -27.82 -10.38 12.70
C SER A 128 -27.83 -11.82 13.24
N GLY A 129 -26.73 -12.25 13.86
CA GLY A 129 -26.61 -13.51 14.60
C GLY A 129 -27.01 -13.41 16.08
N GLN A 130 -27.46 -12.23 16.56
CA GLN A 130 -28.20 -12.18 17.83
C GLN A 130 -29.53 -12.91 17.64
N PRO A 131 -29.84 -13.93 18.46
CA PRO A 131 -31.07 -14.67 18.29
C PRO A 131 -32.24 -13.72 18.52
N LEU A 132 -33.06 -13.48 17.49
CA LEU A 132 -34.42 -12.96 17.68
C LEU A 132 -35.35 -14.02 18.31
N TYR A 133 -34.77 -15.08 18.91
CA TYR A 133 -35.46 -16.20 19.51
C TYR A 133 -34.61 -16.79 20.64
N GLY A 134 -35.07 -16.65 21.89
CA GLY A 134 -34.47 -17.34 23.02
C GLY A 134 -34.66 -18.85 22.90
N PRO A 135 -33.76 -19.69 23.46
CA PRO A 135 -33.92 -21.15 23.47
C PRO A 135 -35.15 -21.66 24.24
N ASP A 136 -35.89 -20.79 24.91
CA ASP A 136 -37.24 -21.08 25.41
C ASP A 136 -38.25 -20.42 24.47
N GLY A 137 -38.93 -21.23 23.65
CA GLY A 137 -39.91 -20.84 22.64
C GLY A 137 -41.22 -20.25 23.19
N SER A 138 -41.16 -19.44 24.24
CA SER A 138 -42.30 -18.77 24.82
C SER A 138 -42.62 -17.49 24.06
N HIS A 139 -43.39 -17.64 22.98
CA HIS A 139 -44.23 -16.58 22.47
C HIS A 139 -45.21 -16.16 23.56
N LYS A 140 -44.89 -15.11 24.32
CA LYS A 140 -45.94 -14.30 24.95
C LYS A 140 -46.38 -13.26 23.93
N ILE A 141 -47.23 -13.72 23.00
CA ILE A 141 -48.15 -12.81 22.33
C ILE A 141 -49.06 -12.27 23.43
N GLY A 142 -48.69 -11.11 23.99
CA GLY A 142 -49.58 -10.28 24.77
C GLY A 142 -50.56 -9.60 23.83
N VAL A 143 -51.54 -10.39 23.36
CA VAL A 143 -52.77 -9.89 22.75
C VAL A 143 -53.36 -8.84 23.67
N GLY A 144 -53.59 -7.64 23.16
CA GLY A 144 -54.49 -6.71 23.80
C GLY A 144 -55.92 -7.24 23.75
N THR A 145 -56.58 -7.30 24.91
CA THR A 145 -58.03 -7.29 25.02
C THR A 145 -58.41 -6.60 26.32
N GLY A 146 -59.18 -5.53 26.19
CA GLY A 146 -59.77 -4.81 27.32
C GLY A 146 -60.94 -5.52 27.97
N ALA A 147 -61.48 -4.85 29.00
CA ALA A 147 -62.65 -5.21 29.83
C ALA A 147 -62.41 -6.45 30.73
N SER A 148 -62.78 -6.50 32.00
CA SER A 148 -63.95 -5.93 32.66
C SER A 148 -63.88 -6.26 34.17
N LEU A 149 -64.45 -5.38 35.04
CA LEU A 149 -65.08 -5.68 36.35
C LEU A 149 -64.14 -6.16 37.48
N ALA A 150 -64.39 -5.99 38.79
CA ALA A 150 -65.28 -5.19 39.61
C ALA A 150 -64.88 -5.49 41.08
N GLN A 151 -65.16 -4.55 41.97
CA GLN A 151 -65.48 -4.71 43.41
C GLN A 151 -64.46 -5.35 44.38
N GLY A 152 -64.25 -4.60 45.46
CA GLY A 152 -63.64 -5.00 46.72
C GLY A 152 -63.33 -3.78 47.56
#